data_AF-A0A7V2QVU8-F1
#
_entry.id   AF-A0A7V2QVU8-F1
#
_cell.length_a   1.000
_cell.length_b   1.000
_cell.length_c   1.000
_cell.angle_alpha   90.00
_cell.angle_beta   90.00
_cell.angle_gamma   90.00
#
_symmetry.space_group_name_H-M   'P 1'
#
loop_
_entity.id
_entity.type
_entity.pdbx_description
1 polymer ?
#
loop_
_entity_poly.entity_id
_entity_poly.type
_entity_poly.pdbx_seq_one_letter_code
_entity_poly.pdbx_strand_id
1 'polypeptide(L)'
;MKTLPSGNRMTSDIQLLRSNLKIDISILASQMLLIALSVAWGIHTVLIAKYGAIYFVEPNHMILWGEIIATALIALFGITVLTRQVCRLWKCE
;
A
#
# COMPACT_ATOMS: atom_id res chain seq x y z
N MET A 1 10.31 15.50 47.48
CA MET A 1 10.97 14.21 47.17
C MET A 1 10.60 13.85 45.73
N LYS A 2 11.50 14.04 44.77
CA LYS A 2 11.24 13.75 43.35
C LYS A 2 11.40 12.24 43.14
N THR A 3 10.31 11.52 42.97
CA THR A 3 10.35 10.08 42.69
C THR A 3 10.97 9.87 41.32
N LEU A 4 12.18 9.30 41.29
CA LEU A 4 12.86 8.92 40.06
C LEU A 4 11.96 7.90 39.31
N PRO A 5 11.69 8.10 38.01
CA PRO A 5 10.89 7.15 37.25
C PRO A 5 11.60 5.80 37.18
N SER A 6 10.94 4.78 37.72
CA SER A 6 11.38 3.38 37.70
C SER A 6 11.82 2.96 36.29
N GLY A 7 13.03 2.42 36.16
CA GLY A 7 13.66 2.04 34.88
C GLY A 7 12.85 1.05 34.04
N ASN A 8 11.85 0.39 34.62
CA ASN A 8 10.94 -0.50 33.91
C ASN A 8 9.94 0.23 32.98
N ARG A 9 9.65 1.51 33.26
CA ARG A 9 8.78 2.34 32.40
C ARG A 9 9.50 2.81 31.13
N MET A 10 10.79 3.15 31.27
CA MET A 10 11.60 3.63 30.15
C MET A 10 11.86 2.53 29.11
N THR A 11 12.01 1.27 29.56
CA THR A 11 12.21 0.13 28.66
C THR A 11 10.94 -0.28 27.92
N SER A 12 9.77 -0.22 28.57
CA SER A 12 8.49 -0.48 27.91
C SER A 12 8.17 0.56 26.84
N ASP A 13 8.46 1.84 27.09
CA ASP A 13 8.19 2.92 26.13
C ASP A 13 9.05 2.80 24.86
N ILE A 14 10.33 2.43 25.01
CA ILE A 14 11.24 2.20 23.88
C ILE A 14 10.79 0.98 23.05
N GLN A 15 10.33 -0.10 23.69
CA GLN A 15 9.82 -1.26 22.97
C GLN A 15 8.55 -0.93 22.17
N LEU A 16 7.66 -0.12 22.75
CA LEU A 16 6.40 0.29 22.13
C LEU A 16 6.63 1.27 20.97
N LEU A 17 7.59 2.19 21.10
CA LEU A 17 8.01 3.06 19.99
C LEU A 17 8.58 2.24 18.83
N ARG A 18 9.44 1.25 19.14
CA ARG A 18 10.09 0.39 18.15
C ARG A 18 9.11 -0.50 17.40
N SER A 19 8.10 -1.06 18.07
CA SER A 19 7.08 -1.88 17.43
C SER A 19 6.22 -1.05 16.47
N ASN A 20 5.79 0.14 16.90
CA ASN A 20 5.01 1.06 16.06
C ASN A 20 5.79 1.48 14.81
N LEU A 21 7.08 1.81 14.94
CA LEU A 21 7.91 2.22 13.80
C LEU A 21 8.07 1.09 12.77
N LYS A 22 8.23 -0.16 13.22
CA LYS A 22 8.32 -1.33 12.33
C LYS A 22 7.02 -1.58 11.58
N ILE A 23 5.89 -1.41 12.25
CA ILE A 23 4.56 -1.54 11.65
C ILE A 23 4.38 -0.49 10.55
N ASP A 24 4.71 0.78 10.83
CA ASP A 24 4.57 1.86 9.86
C ASP A 24 5.43 1.65 8.62
N ILE A 25 6.69 1.21 8.77
CA ILE A 25 7.59 0.89 7.64
C ILE A 25 7.05 -0.29 6.83
N SER A 26 6.58 -1.34 7.51
CA SER A 26 6.02 -2.52 6.83
C SER A 26 4.81 -2.13 5.99
N ILE A 27 3.90 -1.31 6.53
CA ILE A 27 2.71 -0.89 5.79
C ILE A 27 3.11 -0.01 4.60
N LEU A 28 4.04 0.93 4.77
CA LEU A 28 4.52 1.78 3.69
C LEU A 28 5.10 0.94 2.53
N ALA A 29 5.94 -0.04 2.84
CA ALA A 29 6.51 -0.95 1.87
C ALA A 29 5.42 -1.77 1.14
N SER A 30 4.41 -2.27 1.88
CA SER A 30 3.27 -2.98 1.28
C SER A 30 2.46 -2.09 0.33
N GLN A 31 2.24 -0.81 0.67
CA GLN A 31 1.52 0.11 -0.22
C GLN A 31 2.31 0.43 -1.48
N MET A 32 3.62 0.65 -1.38
CA MET A 32 4.47 0.86 -2.56
C MET A 32 4.46 -0.35 -3.49
N LEU A 33 4.54 -1.56 -2.92
CA LEU A 33 4.46 -2.80 -3.69
C LEU A 33 3.09 -2.98 -4.36
N LEU A 34 2.01 -2.69 -3.63
CA LEU A 34 0.63 -2.78 -4.14
C LEU A 34 0.41 -1.83 -5.32
N ILE A 35 0.90 -0.59 -5.22
CA ILE A 35 0.84 0.39 -6.31
C ILE A 35 1.66 -0.09 -7.51
N ALA A 36 2.90 -0.54 -7.30
CA ALA A 36 3.76 -1.04 -8.36
C ALA A 36 3.14 -2.25 -9.10
N LEU A 37 2.59 -3.21 -8.34
CA LEU A 37 1.92 -4.37 -8.89
C LEU A 37 0.66 -3.98 -9.68
N SER A 38 -0.13 -3.04 -9.13
CA SER A 38 -1.33 -2.54 -9.81
C SER A 38 -1.01 -1.82 -11.12
N VAL A 39 0.08 -1.04 -11.18
CA VAL A 39 0.53 -0.38 -12.41
C VAL A 39 1.03 -1.41 -13.41
N ALA A 40 1.85 -2.38 -12.98
CA ALA A 40 2.34 -3.44 -13.84
C ALA A 40 1.19 -4.26 -14.45
N TRP A 41 0.20 -4.62 -13.63
CA TRP A 41 -0.98 -5.37 -14.07
C TRP A 41 -1.91 -4.53 -14.96
N GLY A 42 -2.06 -3.24 -14.68
CA GLY A 42 -2.80 -2.31 -15.53
C GLY A 42 -2.18 -2.17 -16.92
N ILE A 43 -0.85 -2.04 -17.00
CA ILE A 43 -0.14 -2.01 -18.28
C ILE A 43 -0.34 -3.33 -19.03
N HIS A 44 -0.22 -4.46 -18.33
CA HIS A 44 -0.41 -5.78 -18.92
C HIS A 44 -1.82 -5.96 -19.52
N THR A 45 -2.86 -5.60 -18.78
CA THR A 45 -4.27 -5.69 -19.24
C THR A 45 -4.58 -4.70 -20.37
N VAL A 46 -4.01 -3.50 -20.36
CA VAL A 46 -4.12 -2.54 -21.48
C VAL A 46 -3.41 -3.05 -22.74
N LEU A 47 -2.23 -3.68 -22.59
CA LEU A 47 -1.54 -4.31 -23.72
C LEU A 47 -2.39 -5.45 -24.30
N ILE A 48 -3.02 -6.27 -23.47
CA ILE A 48 -3.96 -7.31 -23.92
C ILE A 48 -5.14 -6.67 -24.66
N ALA A 49 -5.75 -5.63 -24.11
CA ALA A 49 -6.89 -4.95 -24.73
C ALA A 49 -6.56 -4.36 -26.12
N LYS A 50 -5.35 -3.82 -26.31
CA LYS A 50 -4.93 -3.16 -27.55
C LYS A 50 -4.40 -4.13 -28.60
N TYR A 51 -3.63 -5.14 -28.19
CA TYR A 51 -2.95 -6.07 -29.10
C TYR A 51 -3.72 -7.37 -29.31
N GLY A 52 -4.77 -7.63 -28.51
CA GLY A 52 -5.92 -8.50 -28.78
C GLY A 52 -5.69 -9.99 -29.03
N ALA A 53 -4.47 -10.44 -29.34
CA ALA A 53 -4.29 -11.73 -30.01
C ALA A 53 -2.97 -12.45 -29.78
N ILE A 54 -1.94 -11.83 -29.18
CA ILE A 54 -0.63 -12.50 -29.01
C ILE A 54 -0.58 -13.31 -27.71
N TYR A 55 -1.37 -12.96 -26.69
CA TYR A 55 -1.17 -13.51 -25.34
C TYR A 55 -2.33 -14.32 -24.72
N PHE A 56 -3.62 -14.09 -25.01
CA PHE A 56 -4.68 -14.95 -24.44
C PHE A 56 -6.01 -14.89 -25.22
N VAL A 57 -6.66 -16.05 -25.33
CA VAL A 57 -7.97 -16.31 -25.97
C VAL A 57 -9.07 -16.21 -24.90
N GLU A 58 -9.25 -15.06 -24.26
CA GLU A 58 -10.40 -14.84 -23.38
C GLU A 58 -11.51 -14.15 -24.20
N PRO A 59 -12.57 -14.87 -24.62
CA PRO A 59 -13.59 -14.30 -25.51
C PRO A 59 -14.48 -13.25 -24.84
N ASN A 60 -14.42 -13.12 -23.50
CA ASN A 60 -15.34 -12.28 -22.75
C ASN A 60 -14.70 -10.95 -22.35
N HIS A 61 -14.95 -9.94 -23.17
CA HIS A 61 -14.49 -8.56 -22.94
C HIS A 61 -14.94 -7.99 -21.58
N MET A 62 -16.04 -8.49 -20.98
CA MET A 62 -16.47 -8.02 -19.66
C MET A 62 -15.44 -8.32 -18.56
N ILE A 63 -14.77 -9.47 -18.61
CA ILE A 63 -13.80 -9.87 -17.59
C ILE A 63 -12.59 -8.94 -17.64
N LEU A 64 -12.09 -8.66 -18.85
CA LEU A 64 -10.95 -7.76 -19.06
C LEU A 64 -11.24 -6.34 -18.54
N TRP A 65 -12.42 -5.79 -18.84
CA TRP A 65 -12.82 -4.49 -18.29
C TRP A 65 -13.00 -4.53 -16.76
N GLY A 66 -13.48 -5.65 -16.22
CA GLY A 66 -13.54 -5.89 -14.78
C GLY A 66 -12.16 -5.84 -14.12
N GLU A 67 -11.15 -6.46 -14.72
CA GLU A 67 -9.77 -6.45 -14.23
C GLU A 67 -9.15 -5.06 -14.27
N ILE A 68 -9.39 -4.28 -15.34
CA ILE A 68 -8.93 -2.89 -15.46
C ILE A 68 -9.56 -2.01 -14.37
N ILE A 69 -10.86 -2.14 -14.12
CA ILE A 69 -11.56 -1.40 -13.07
C ILE A 69 -11.03 -1.81 -11.68
N ALA A 70 -10.88 -3.12 -11.44
CA ALA A 70 -10.36 -3.63 -10.17
C ALA A 70 -8.93 -3.12 -9.89
N THR A 71 -8.06 -3.13 -10.89
CA THR A 71 -6.70 -2.57 -10.75
C THR A 71 -6.74 -1.07 -10.49
N ALA A 72 -7.57 -0.29 -11.20
CA ALA A 72 -7.71 1.13 -10.92
C ALA A 72 -8.15 1.40 -9.46
N LEU A 73 -9.10 0.61 -8.93
CA LEU A 73 -9.56 0.73 -7.55
C LEU A 73 -8.46 0.36 -6.54
N ILE A 74 -7.66 -0.68 -6.80
CA ILE A 74 -6.53 -1.09 -5.95
C ILE A 74 -5.47 0.01 -5.93
N ALA A 75 -5.12 0.59 -7.08
CA ALA A 75 -4.19 1.72 -7.16
C ALA A 75 -4.68 2.93 -6.36
N LEU A 76 -5.95 3.31 -6.51
CA LEU A 76 -6.56 4.41 -5.75
C LEU A 76 -6.56 4.15 -4.24
N PHE A 77 -6.87 2.92 -3.84
CA PHE A 77 -6.79 2.50 -2.43
C PHE A 77 -5.36 2.65 -1.89
N GLY A 78 -4.37 2.13 -2.62
CA GLY A 78 -2.96 2.23 -2.23
C GLY A 78 -2.49 3.68 -2.09
N ILE A 79 -2.82 4.53 -3.06
CA ILE A 79 -2.53 5.97 -3.01
C ILE A 79 -3.17 6.61 -1.78
N THR A 80 -4.45 6.33 -1.52
CA THR A 80 -5.18 6.93 -0.39
C THR A 80 -4.55 6.56 0.95
N VAL A 81 -4.18 5.28 1.14
CA VAL A 81 -3.51 4.82 2.37
C VAL A 81 -2.13 5.45 2.51
N LEU A 82 -1.36 5.53 1.41
CA LEU A 82 -0.03 6.14 1.41
C LEU A 82 -0.11 7.64 1.74
N THR A 83 -1.06 8.38 1.15
CA THR A 83 -1.30 9.79 1.47
C THR A 83 -1.64 9.97 2.96
N ARG A 84 -2.53 9.15 3.52
CA ARG A 84 -2.86 9.21 4.96
C ARG A 84 -1.65 8.92 5.85
N GLN A 85 -0.78 7.99 5.47
CA GLN A 85 0.44 7.69 6.23
C GLN A 85 1.45 8.84 6.15
N VAL A 86 1.68 9.40 4.97
CA VAL A 86 2.57 10.54 4.78
C VAL A 86 2.04 11.75 5.56
N CYS A 87 0.74 12.06 5.49
CA CYS A 87 0.14 13.15 6.27
C CYS A 87 0.29 12.95 7.79
N ARG A 88 0.15 11.70 8.29
CA ARG A 88 0.39 11.39 9.72
C ARG A 88 1.85 11.59 10.13
N LEU A 89 2.80 11.19 9.27
CA LEU A 89 4.24 11.30 9.54
C LEU A 89 4.73 12.75 9.44
N TRP A 90 4.19 13.54 8.50
CA TRP A 90 4.65 14.90 8.24
C TRP A 90 4.00 15.96 9.15
N LYS A 91 2.96 15.60 9.93
CA LYS A 91 2.07 16.55 10.62
C LYS A 91 1.44 17.54 9.65
N CYS A 92 0.41 17.12 8.91
CA CYS A 92 -0.63 18.06 8.55
C CYS A 92 -1.49 18.27 9.79
N GLU A 93 -1.18 19.34 10.53
CA GLU A 93 -2.05 19.90 11.57
C GLU A 93 -3.39 20.34 10.97
#